data_AF-A0A4Q6FZB0-F1
#
_entry.id   AF-A0A4Q6FZB0-F1
#
_cell.length_a   1.000
_cell.length_b   1.000
_cell.length_c   1.000
_cell.angle_alpha   90.00
_cell.angle_beta   90.00
_cell.angle_gamma   90.00
#
_symmetry.space_group_name_H-M   'P 1'
#
loop_
_entity.id
_entity.type
_entity.pdbx_description
1 polymer ?
#
loop_
_entity_poly.entity_id
_entity_poly.type
_entity_poly.pdbx_seq_one_letter_code
_entity_poly.pdbx_strand_id
1 'polypeptide(L)'
;MIEVRSVSKWYGEKRAVSNLSFHIQKGEIVGLLGLNGAGKSTILKTLGTLTQPSEGEAFIAGYSVRSQAKDVRKRIGYLPDTPPLYEEMSVFSYLTFVAKLKGVPSKRGRAAAMEAMGKTRLESVRDKKLGELSHGFKQRTNIAQALVHNPEVLILDEPINGLDPIQIVEMRDLILSLRGDHTVMLSSHILS
;
A
#
# COMPACT_ATOMS: atom_id res chain seq x y z
N MET A 1 10.27 5.20 11.79
CA MET A 1 9.03 5.48 11.03
C MET A 1 7.98 4.40 11.24
N ILE A 2 8.32 3.14 10.94
CA ILE A 2 7.52 1.97 11.35
C ILE A 2 8.29 1.27 12.46
N GLU A 3 7.61 0.89 13.52
CA GLU A 3 8.19 0.16 14.63
C GLU A 3 7.30 -1.00 15.03
N VAL A 4 7.88 -2.19 15.11
CA VAL A 4 7.19 -3.43 15.48
C VAL A 4 7.96 -4.05 16.63
N ARG A 5 7.28 -4.31 17.75
CA ARG A 5 7.84 -4.83 19.00
C ARG A 5 7.14 -6.12 19.39
N SER A 6 7.82 -7.23 19.17
CA SER A 6 7.39 -8.59 19.59
C SER A 6 5.98 -8.94 19.13
N VAL A 7 5.59 -8.50 17.94
CA VAL A 7 4.23 -8.70 17.44
C VAL A 7 4.00 -10.17 17.14
N SER A 8 2.93 -10.71 17.71
CA SER A 8 2.38 -12.02 17.35
C SER A 8 0.93 -11.89 16.92
N LYS A 9 0.51 -12.76 16.01
CA LYS A 9 -0.87 -12.82 15.51
C LYS A 9 -1.34 -14.26 15.38
N TRP A 10 -2.48 -14.56 16.02
CA TRP A 10 -3.18 -15.83 15.88
C TRP A 10 -4.53 -15.64 15.18
N TYR A 11 -4.95 -16.69 14.47
CA TYR A 11 -6.30 -16.88 13.96
C TYR A 11 -6.80 -18.22 14.49
N GLY A 12 -7.62 -18.20 15.54
CA GLY A 12 -7.89 -19.39 16.34
C GLY A 12 -6.59 -19.95 16.91
N GLU A 13 -6.34 -21.23 16.66
CA GLU A 13 -5.11 -21.91 17.12
C GLU A 13 -3.89 -21.65 16.23
N LYS A 14 -4.10 -21.16 15.00
CA LYS A 14 -3.00 -20.97 14.04
C LYS A 14 -2.23 -19.68 14.33
N ARG A 15 -0.96 -19.82 14.72
CA ARG A 15 -0.01 -18.71 14.83
C ARG A 15 0.51 -18.30 13.45
N ALA A 16 0.05 -17.17 12.94
CA ALA A 16 0.42 -16.65 11.62
C ALA A 16 1.66 -15.75 11.64
N VAL A 17 1.92 -15.07 12.76
CA VAL A 17 3.14 -14.28 13.02
C VAL A 17 3.57 -14.54 14.45
N SER A 18 4.87 -14.71 14.69
CA SER A 18 5.44 -15.08 15.99
C SER A 18 6.60 -14.16 16.36
N ASN A 19 6.42 -13.37 17.43
CA ASN A 19 7.45 -12.54 18.07
C ASN A 19 8.29 -11.71 17.09
N LEU A 20 7.63 -11.06 16.13
CA LEU A 20 8.31 -10.27 15.11
C LEU A 20 8.68 -8.89 15.65
N SER A 21 9.96 -8.51 15.51
CA SER A 21 10.47 -7.18 15.89
C SER A 21 11.32 -6.61 14.78
N PHE A 22 11.05 -5.36 14.39
CA PHE A 22 11.89 -4.61 13.44
C PHE A 22 11.58 -3.12 13.51
N HIS A 23 12.48 -2.33 12.93
CA HIS A 23 12.31 -0.88 12.80
C HIS A 23 12.65 -0.45 11.37
N ILE A 24 11.87 0.45 10.80
CA ILE A 24 12.09 1.05 9.48
C ILE A 24 12.16 2.56 9.63
N GLN A 25 13.23 3.16 9.12
CA GLN A 25 13.47 4.61 9.16
C GLN A 25 12.62 5.37 8.14
N LYS A 26 12.56 6.69 8.31
CA LYS A 26 11.81 7.56 7.39
C LYS A 26 12.51 7.56 6.01
N GLY A 27 11.73 7.43 4.94
CA GLY A 27 12.22 7.43 3.55
C GLY A 27 12.83 6.11 3.08
N GLU A 28 12.87 5.08 3.93
CA GLU A 28 13.34 3.75 3.54
C GLU A 28 12.29 2.96 2.76
N ILE A 29 12.78 2.08 1.88
CA ILE A 29 11.98 1.06 1.19
C ILE A 29 12.45 -0.30 1.68
N VAL A 30 11.55 -1.10 2.23
CA VAL A 30 11.85 -2.42 2.81
C VAL A 30 10.92 -3.47 2.23
N GLY A 31 11.49 -4.59 1.80
CA GLY A 31 10.76 -5.76 1.32
C GLY A 31 10.67 -6.86 2.38
N LEU A 32 9.47 -7.38 2.63
CA LEU A 32 9.25 -8.65 3.30
C LEU A 32 9.25 -9.77 2.28
N LEU A 33 10.26 -10.64 2.39
CA LEU A 33 10.47 -11.78 1.51
C LEU A 33 10.15 -13.07 2.24
N GLY A 34 9.45 -13.97 1.58
CA GLY A 34 9.11 -15.27 2.14
C GLY A 34 8.05 -16.01 1.32
N LEU A 35 7.87 -17.30 1.62
CA LEU A 35 6.89 -18.14 0.92
C LEU A 35 5.44 -17.71 1.20
N ASN A 36 4.52 -18.22 0.40
CA ASN A 36 3.09 -18.08 0.69
C ASN A 36 2.76 -18.75 2.02
N GLY A 37 2.01 -18.04 2.88
CA GLY A 37 1.71 -18.48 4.23
C GLY A 37 2.77 -18.15 5.29
N ALA A 38 3.91 -17.54 4.94
CA ALA A 38 4.94 -17.13 5.92
C ALA A 38 4.52 -15.98 6.87
N GLY A 39 3.31 -15.45 6.74
CA GLY A 39 2.78 -14.38 7.59
C GLY A 39 2.94 -12.96 7.02
N LYS A 40 3.47 -12.78 5.80
CA LYS A 40 3.67 -11.48 5.14
C LYS A 40 2.40 -10.62 5.11
N SER A 41 1.33 -11.11 4.47
CA SER A 41 0.05 -10.39 4.40
C SER A 41 -0.57 -10.20 5.78
N THR A 42 -0.30 -11.09 6.75
CA THR A 42 -0.79 -10.93 8.13
C THR A 42 -0.14 -9.73 8.83
N ILE A 43 1.17 -9.57 8.73
CA ILE A 43 1.85 -8.41 9.32
C ILE A 43 1.49 -7.11 8.57
N LEU A 44 1.38 -7.14 7.23
CA LEU A 44 0.96 -5.96 6.46
C LEU A 44 -0.48 -5.53 6.81
N LYS A 45 -1.42 -6.47 6.97
CA LYS A 45 -2.79 -6.17 7.45
C LYS A 45 -2.80 -5.60 8.87
N THR A 46 -1.91 -6.08 9.73
CA THR A 46 -1.76 -5.58 11.11
C THR A 46 -1.30 -4.13 11.11
N LEU A 47 -0.26 -3.83 10.32
CA LEU A 47 0.26 -2.46 10.13
C LEU A 47 -0.75 -1.55 9.42
N GLY A 48 -1.53 -2.12 8.49
CA GLY A 48 -2.64 -1.46 7.81
C GLY A 48 -3.85 -1.14 8.70
N THR A 49 -3.82 -1.50 9.99
CA THR A 49 -4.93 -1.39 10.95
C THR A 49 -6.17 -2.21 10.59
N LEU A 50 -6.04 -3.17 9.66
CA LEU A 50 -7.13 -4.06 9.24
C LEU A 50 -7.34 -5.20 10.23
N THR A 51 -6.26 -5.60 10.91
CA THR A 51 -6.30 -6.55 12.01
C THR A 51 -5.51 -6.00 13.18
N GLN A 52 -5.89 -6.35 14.41
CA GLN A 52 -5.11 -6.00 15.58
C GLN A 52 -4.05 -7.07 15.84
N PRO A 53 -2.85 -6.71 16.33
CA PRO A 53 -1.92 -7.70 16.86
C PRO A 53 -2.59 -8.45 18.02
N SER A 54 -2.28 -9.71 18.20
CA SER A 54 -2.78 -10.46 19.34
C SER A 54 -1.89 -10.23 20.57
N GLU A 55 -0.58 -10.13 20.36
CA GLU A 55 0.42 -9.72 21.34
C GLU A 55 1.41 -8.74 20.72
N GLY A 56 2.14 -8.01 21.57
CA GLY A 56 3.11 -7.01 21.17
C GLY A 56 2.47 -5.71 20.70
N GLU A 57 3.31 -4.81 20.22
CA GLU A 57 2.93 -3.46 19.83
C GLU A 57 3.49 -3.10 18.46
N ALA A 58 2.74 -2.30 17.71
CA ALA A 58 3.23 -1.71 16.47
C ALA A 58 2.83 -0.25 16.37
N PHE A 59 3.72 0.55 15.80
CA PHE A 59 3.59 1.99 15.66
C PHE A 59 3.93 2.42 14.23
N ILE A 60 3.17 3.38 13.72
CA ILE A 60 3.43 4.02 12.42
C ILE A 60 3.41 5.53 12.62
N ALA A 61 4.49 6.20 12.21
CA ALA A 61 4.68 7.64 12.42
C ALA A 61 4.50 8.08 13.88
N GLY A 62 4.89 7.20 14.83
CA GLY A 62 4.73 7.43 16.27
C GLY A 62 3.33 7.12 16.85
N TYR A 63 2.36 6.69 16.02
CA TYR A 63 1.01 6.35 16.46
C TYR A 63 0.82 4.84 16.60
N SER A 64 0.20 4.40 17.68
CA SER A 64 -0.13 2.98 17.88
C SER A 64 -1.16 2.49 16.86
N VAL A 65 -0.89 1.35 16.20
CA VAL A 65 -1.84 0.72 15.27
C VAL A 65 -3.09 0.19 15.96
N ARG A 66 -3.04 0.00 17.29
CA ARG A 66 -4.17 -0.48 18.10
C ARG A 66 -5.01 0.68 18.64
N SER A 67 -4.44 1.57 19.44
CA SER A 67 -5.19 2.61 20.15
C SER A 67 -5.40 3.89 19.32
N GLN A 68 -4.55 4.14 18.31
CA GLN A 68 -4.57 5.36 17.48
C GLN A 68 -4.78 5.05 16.00
N ALA A 69 -5.53 3.99 15.70
CA ALA A 69 -5.73 3.48 14.33
C ALA A 69 -6.26 4.52 13.34
N LYS A 70 -7.06 5.50 13.80
CA LYS A 70 -7.54 6.61 12.95
C LYS A 70 -6.41 7.52 12.47
N ASP A 71 -5.45 7.83 13.35
CA ASP A 71 -4.29 8.68 13.02
C ASP A 71 -3.28 7.95 12.16
N VAL A 72 -3.14 6.63 12.36
CA VAL A 72 -2.39 5.75 11.45
C VAL A 72 -3.02 5.76 10.05
N ARG A 73 -4.33 5.54 9.92
CA ARG A 73 -5.02 5.50 8.61
C ARG A 73 -4.89 6.77 7.77
N LYS A 74 -4.75 7.93 8.40
CA LYS A 74 -4.49 9.21 7.71
C LYS A 74 -3.10 9.27 7.08
N ARG A 75 -2.14 8.48 7.59
CA ARG A 75 -0.72 8.52 7.24
C ARG A 75 -0.27 7.35 6.38
N ILE A 76 -1.10 6.32 6.24
CA ILE A 76 -0.80 5.16 5.41
C ILE A 76 -1.59 5.17 4.10
N GLY A 77 -0.93 4.79 3.02
CA GLY A 77 -1.55 4.22 1.82
C GLY A 77 -1.43 2.71 1.89
N TYR A 78 -2.51 2.00 1.63
CA TYR A 78 -2.55 0.55 1.70
C TYR A 78 -3.05 -0.04 0.38
N LEU A 79 -2.27 -0.95 -0.18
CA LEU A 79 -2.61 -1.76 -1.33
C LEU A 79 -2.71 -3.23 -0.88
N PRO A 80 -3.91 -3.83 -0.86
CA PRO A 80 -4.06 -5.28 -0.68
C PRO A 80 -3.65 -6.06 -1.93
N ASP A 81 -3.36 -7.35 -1.74
CA ASP A 81 -3.08 -8.31 -2.83
C ASP A 81 -4.21 -8.38 -3.87
N THR A 82 -5.47 -8.35 -3.42
CA THR A 82 -6.65 -8.26 -4.31
C THR A 82 -7.41 -6.95 -4.06
N PRO A 83 -7.12 -5.88 -4.82
CA PRO A 83 -7.79 -4.61 -4.67
C PRO A 83 -9.16 -4.60 -5.39
N PRO A 84 -10.22 -4.09 -4.73
CA PRO A 84 -11.51 -3.92 -5.39
C PRO A 84 -11.46 -2.68 -6.30
N LEU A 85 -11.53 -2.89 -7.62
CA LEU A 85 -11.64 -1.82 -8.62
C LEU A 85 -13.09 -1.66 -9.09
N TYR A 86 -13.54 -0.42 -9.23
CA TYR A 86 -14.85 -0.10 -9.80
C TYR A 86 -14.72 -0.04 -11.33
N GLU A 87 -14.92 -1.18 -12.01
CA GLU A 87 -14.57 -1.35 -13.42
C GLU A 87 -15.20 -0.32 -14.37
N GLU A 88 -16.38 0.19 -14.02
CA GLU A 88 -17.12 1.18 -14.81
C GLU A 88 -16.61 2.62 -14.69
N MET A 89 -15.78 2.92 -13.69
CA MET A 89 -15.23 4.26 -13.48
C MET A 89 -14.00 4.48 -14.36
N SER A 90 -13.81 5.71 -14.85
CA SER A 90 -12.51 6.09 -15.41
C SER A 90 -11.43 6.21 -14.34
N VAL A 91 -10.16 6.05 -14.72
CA VAL A 91 -9.01 6.20 -13.81
C VAL A 91 -9.09 7.51 -13.03
N PHE A 92 -9.31 8.62 -13.73
CA PHE A 92 -9.40 9.93 -13.10
C PHE A 92 -10.58 10.06 -12.12
N SER A 93 -11.75 9.52 -12.48
CA SER A 93 -12.95 9.57 -11.65
C SER A 93 -12.76 8.73 -10.38
N TYR A 94 -12.17 7.53 -10.53
CA TYR A 94 -11.87 6.64 -9.42
C TYR A 94 -10.88 7.27 -8.45
N LEU A 95 -9.76 7.82 -8.93
CA LEU A 95 -8.77 8.45 -8.06
C LEU A 95 -9.32 9.70 -7.36
N THR A 96 -10.13 10.50 -8.05
CA THR A 96 -10.83 11.64 -7.43
C THR A 96 -11.81 11.19 -6.34
N PHE A 97 -12.52 10.08 -6.56
CA PHE A 97 -13.40 9.46 -5.58
C PHE A 97 -12.63 8.94 -4.36
N VAL A 98 -11.53 8.21 -4.57
CA VAL A 98 -10.68 7.71 -3.47
C VAL A 98 -10.06 8.87 -2.68
N ALA A 99 -9.63 9.95 -3.34
CA ALA A 99 -9.12 11.14 -2.66
C ALA A 99 -10.14 11.70 -1.65
N LYS A 100 -11.42 11.77 -2.05
CA LYS A 100 -12.51 12.20 -1.16
C LYS A 100 -12.69 11.24 0.02
N LEU A 101 -12.66 9.91 -0.22
CA LEU A 101 -12.77 8.91 0.85
C LEU A 101 -11.60 8.99 1.85
N LYS A 102 -10.41 9.35 1.38
CA LYS A 102 -9.20 9.53 2.19
C LYS A 102 -9.13 10.89 2.89
N GLY A 103 -10.15 11.73 2.75
CA GLY A 103 -10.25 13.01 3.43
C GLY A 103 -9.47 14.15 2.76
N VAL A 104 -9.06 13.99 1.49
CA VAL A 104 -8.49 15.09 0.71
C VAL A 104 -9.57 16.17 0.52
N PRO A 105 -9.29 17.46 0.84
CA PRO A 105 -10.27 18.53 0.65
C PRO A 105 -10.81 18.57 -0.78
N SER A 106 -12.11 18.78 -0.97
CA SER A 106 -12.75 18.72 -2.29
C SER A 106 -12.12 19.64 -3.34
N LYS A 107 -11.61 20.80 -2.91
CA LYS A 107 -10.88 21.75 -3.78
C LYS A 107 -9.54 21.19 -4.30
N ARG A 108 -8.94 20.23 -3.58
CA ARG A 108 -7.67 19.58 -3.94
C ARG A 108 -7.83 18.18 -4.54
N GLY A 109 -8.97 17.51 -4.38
CA GLY A 109 -9.15 16.12 -4.80
C GLY A 109 -8.76 15.84 -6.27
N ARG A 110 -9.16 16.71 -7.20
CA ARG A 110 -8.79 16.59 -8.62
C ARG A 110 -7.29 16.78 -8.86
N ALA A 111 -6.66 17.75 -8.19
CA ALA A 111 -5.23 18.00 -8.30
C ALA A 111 -4.43 16.82 -7.74
N ALA A 112 -4.81 16.33 -6.56
CA ALA A 112 -4.21 15.16 -5.94
C ALA A 112 -4.33 13.89 -6.79
N ALA A 113 -5.47 13.69 -7.47
CA ALA A 113 -5.64 12.63 -8.45
C ALA A 113 -4.66 12.76 -9.63
N MET A 114 -4.51 13.96 -10.20
CA MET A 114 -3.55 14.21 -11.28
C MET A 114 -2.10 14.01 -10.83
N GLU A 115 -1.73 14.45 -9.63
CA GLU A 115 -0.40 14.24 -9.04
C GLU A 115 -0.10 12.74 -8.86
N ALA A 116 -1.05 11.98 -8.30
CA ALA A 116 -0.92 10.53 -8.14
C ALA A 116 -0.80 9.81 -9.48
N MET A 117 -1.56 10.24 -10.49
CA MET A 117 -1.44 9.72 -11.85
C MET A 117 -0.08 10.01 -12.47
N GLY A 118 0.46 11.22 -12.28
CA GLY A 118 1.78 11.59 -12.78
C GLY A 118 2.89 10.77 -12.14
N LYS A 119 2.82 10.58 -10.82
CA LYS A 119 3.75 9.69 -10.11
C LYS A 119 3.70 8.25 -10.62
N THR A 120 2.54 7.78 -11.08
CA THR A 120 2.30 6.39 -11.50
C THR A 120 2.20 6.18 -13.02
N ARG A 121 2.50 7.21 -13.83
CA ARG A 121 2.50 7.16 -15.30
C ARG A 121 1.16 6.67 -15.87
N LEU A 122 0.05 7.29 -15.42
CA LEU A 122 -1.33 6.94 -15.81
C LEU A 122 -1.99 7.96 -16.74
N GLU A 123 -1.30 9.03 -17.14
CA GLU A 123 -1.88 10.15 -17.89
C GLU A 123 -2.43 9.71 -19.25
N SER A 124 -1.78 8.76 -19.91
CA SER A 124 -2.21 8.22 -21.21
C SER A 124 -3.50 7.40 -21.14
N VAL A 125 -3.90 6.95 -19.95
CA VAL A 125 -5.11 6.15 -19.73
C VAL A 125 -6.13 6.85 -18.82
N ARG A 126 -5.96 8.16 -18.61
CA ARG A 126 -6.77 8.99 -17.71
C ARG A 126 -8.27 8.76 -17.77
N ASP A 127 -8.80 8.78 -18.99
CA ASP A 127 -10.23 8.74 -19.26
C ASP A 127 -10.73 7.34 -19.63
N LYS A 128 -9.84 6.35 -19.70
CA LYS A 128 -10.22 4.95 -19.90
C LYS A 128 -10.88 4.37 -18.66
N LYS A 129 -11.84 3.47 -18.88
CA LYS A 129 -12.48 2.72 -17.79
C LYS A 129 -11.49 1.74 -17.16
N LEU A 130 -11.60 1.53 -15.86
CA LEU A 130 -10.75 0.59 -15.13
C LEU A 130 -10.87 -0.84 -15.67
N GLY A 131 -12.07 -1.25 -16.10
CA GLY A 131 -12.29 -2.57 -16.71
C GLY A 131 -11.50 -2.80 -18.00
N GLU A 132 -11.21 -1.75 -18.76
CA GLU A 132 -10.52 -1.79 -20.07
C GLU A 132 -8.99 -1.78 -19.95
N LEU A 133 -8.46 -1.58 -18.75
CA LEU A 133 -7.02 -1.48 -18.54
C LEU A 133 -6.34 -2.84 -18.59
N SER A 134 -5.10 -2.86 -19.11
CA SER A 134 -4.21 -4.00 -18.94
C SER A 134 -3.90 -4.22 -17.46
N HIS A 135 -3.45 -5.43 -17.11
CA HIS A 135 -3.10 -5.78 -15.75
C HIS A 135 -2.07 -4.81 -15.13
N GLY A 136 -1.02 -4.45 -15.86
CA GLY A 136 -0.04 -3.45 -15.41
C GLY A 136 -0.63 -2.06 -15.15
N PHE A 137 -1.56 -1.59 -15.98
CA PHE A 137 -2.24 -0.30 -15.75
C PHE A 137 -3.21 -0.36 -14.56
N LYS A 138 -3.90 -1.49 -14.35
CA LYS A 138 -4.69 -1.72 -13.13
C LYS A 138 -3.80 -1.64 -11.90
N GLN A 139 -2.62 -2.28 -11.94
CA GLN A 139 -1.69 -2.29 -10.84
C GLN A 139 -1.08 -0.92 -10.53
N ARG A 140 -0.73 -0.14 -11.54
CA ARG A 140 -0.31 1.27 -11.35
C ARG A 140 -1.43 2.11 -10.76
N THR A 141 -2.68 1.89 -11.17
CA THR A 141 -3.85 2.57 -10.58
C THR A 141 -4.06 2.21 -9.11
N ASN A 142 -3.81 0.96 -8.75
CA ASN A 142 -3.86 0.47 -7.37
C ASN A 142 -2.79 1.10 -6.45
N ILE A 143 -1.62 1.44 -7.01
CA ILE A 143 -0.60 2.23 -6.29
C ILE A 143 -1.03 3.70 -6.23
N ALA A 144 -1.56 4.26 -7.31
CA ALA A 144 -2.04 5.64 -7.36
C ALA A 144 -3.12 5.89 -6.30
N GLN A 145 -4.06 4.96 -6.09
CA GLN A 145 -5.09 5.11 -5.06
C GLN A 145 -4.53 5.03 -3.64
N ALA A 146 -3.44 4.29 -3.42
CA ALA A 146 -2.73 4.28 -2.14
C ALA A 146 -1.97 5.61 -1.91
N LEU A 147 -1.50 6.24 -2.98
CA LEU A 147 -0.74 7.50 -2.97
C LEU A 147 -1.59 8.77 -2.93
N VAL A 148 -2.87 8.72 -3.32
CA VAL A 148 -3.65 9.91 -3.70
C VAL A 148 -3.83 10.95 -2.59
N HIS A 149 -3.77 10.55 -1.31
CA HIS A 149 -3.81 11.47 -0.17
C HIS A 149 -2.43 11.85 0.37
N ASN A 150 -1.37 11.55 -0.38
CA ASN A 150 0.03 11.80 -0.07
C ASN A 150 0.45 11.26 1.32
N PRO A 151 0.35 9.93 1.54
CA PRO A 151 0.68 9.33 2.84
C PRO A 151 2.17 9.42 3.19
N GLU A 152 2.50 9.33 4.47
CA GLU A 152 3.89 9.21 4.92
C GLU A 152 4.44 7.79 4.71
N VAL A 153 3.56 6.78 4.75
CA VAL A 153 3.92 5.36 4.58
C VAL A 153 3.06 4.68 3.53
N LEU A 154 3.68 3.87 2.68
CA LEU A 154 3.00 2.96 1.78
C LEU A 154 3.21 1.51 2.23
N ILE A 155 2.12 0.77 2.32
CA ILE A 155 2.09 -0.66 2.63
C ILE A 155 1.52 -1.37 1.41
N LEU A 156 2.35 -2.16 0.73
CA LEU A 156 2.02 -2.77 -0.55
C LEU A 156 2.08 -4.30 -0.43
N ASP A 157 0.94 -4.99 -0.51
CA ASP A 157 0.90 -6.45 -0.49
C ASP A 157 1.01 -6.99 -1.91
N GLU A 158 2.11 -7.71 -2.20
CA GLU A 158 2.41 -8.35 -3.49
C GLU A 158 2.25 -7.41 -4.72
N PRO A 159 2.86 -6.20 -4.73
CA PRO A 159 2.57 -5.18 -5.75
C PRO A 159 3.02 -5.55 -7.17
N ILE A 160 3.85 -6.59 -7.32
CA ILE A 160 4.39 -7.06 -8.60
C ILE A 160 3.77 -8.38 -9.08
N ASN A 161 2.82 -8.95 -8.33
CA ASN A 161 2.22 -10.23 -8.67
C ASN A 161 1.41 -10.14 -9.98
N GLY A 162 1.50 -11.19 -10.81
CA GLY A 162 0.79 -11.26 -12.10
C GLY A 162 1.28 -10.29 -13.18
N LEU A 163 2.42 -9.62 -12.99
CA LEU A 163 3.04 -8.77 -13.99
C LEU A 163 4.03 -9.57 -14.85
N ASP A 164 4.15 -9.19 -16.13
CA ASP A 164 5.21 -9.71 -16.99
C ASP A 164 6.59 -9.14 -16.60
N PRO A 165 7.72 -9.73 -17.05
CA PRO A 165 9.06 -9.30 -16.63
C PRO A 165 9.36 -7.81 -16.87
N ILE A 166 8.84 -7.24 -17.97
CA ILE A 166 9.07 -5.82 -18.28
C ILE A 166 8.29 -4.96 -17.29
N GLN A 167 7.02 -5.30 -17.03
CA GLN A 167 6.18 -4.61 -16.06
C GLN A 167 6.72 -4.71 -14.62
N ILE A 168 7.36 -5.82 -14.24
CA ILE A 168 8.02 -5.96 -12.93
C ILE A 168 9.13 -4.92 -12.78
N VAL A 169 9.99 -4.76 -13.79
CA VAL A 169 11.07 -3.75 -13.78
C VAL A 169 10.48 -2.35 -13.69
N GLU A 170 9.49 -2.03 -14.52
CA GLU A 170 8.83 -0.72 -14.48
C GLU A 170 8.15 -0.43 -13.13
N MET A 171 7.53 -1.44 -12.52
CA MET A 171 6.88 -1.33 -11.22
C MET A 171 7.90 -1.13 -10.09
N ARG A 172 9.02 -1.82 -10.16
CA ARG A 172 10.13 -1.64 -9.24
C ARG A 172 10.72 -0.23 -9.36
N ASP A 173 10.96 0.25 -10.58
CA ASP A 173 11.44 1.63 -10.81
C ASP A 173 10.45 2.67 -10.29
N LEU A 174 9.15 2.41 -10.45
CA LEU A 174 8.09 3.23 -9.86
C LEU A 174 8.18 3.24 -8.32
N ILE A 175 8.30 2.07 -7.68
CA ILE A 175 8.41 2.01 -6.22
C ILE A 175 9.68 2.71 -5.73
N LEU A 176 10.81 2.51 -6.42
CA LEU A 176 12.08 3.15 -6.10
C LEU A 176 12.03 4.67 -6.24
N SER A 177 11.24 5.21 -7.18
CA SER A 177 11.08 6.66 -7.34
C SER A 177 10.34 7.32 -6.18
N LEU A 178 9.62 6.54 -5.35
CA LEU A 178 8.94 7.01 -4.14
C LEU A 178 9.87 7.11 -2.92
N ARG A 179 11.12 6.64 -3.05
CA ARG A 179 12.12 6.68 -1.97
C ARG A 179 12.37 8.12 -1.52
N GLY A 180 12.54 8.32 -0.21
CA GLY A 180 12.78 9.64 0.38
C GLY A 180 11.50 10.42 0.63
N ASP A 181 10.61 10.51 -0.37
CA ASP A 181 9.29 11.14 -0.23
C ASP A 181 8.37 10.34 0.68
N HIS A 182 8.44 9.00 0.59
CA HIS A 182 7.61 8.07 1.33
C HIS A 182 8.48 6.98 1.98
N THR A 183 8.04 6.45 3.12
CA THR A 183 8.53 5.15 3.62
C THR A 183 7.68 4.05 2.99
N VAL A 184 8.30 3.03 2.40
CA VAL A 184 7.58 1.94 1.73
C VAL A 184 7.90 0.61 2.39
N MET A 185 6.86 -0.15 2.68
CA MET A 185 6.96 -1.55 3.09
C MET A 185 6.17 -2.38 2.08
N LEU A 186 6.81 -3.35 1.44
CA LEU A 186 6.14 -4.25 0.50
C LEU A 186 6.36 -5.72 0.86
N SER A 187 5.44 -6.59 0.47
CA SER A 187 5.67 -8.05 0.46
C SER A 187 6.00 -8.51 -0.96
N SER A 188 6.84 -9.54 -1.07
CA SER A 188 7.04 -10.27 -2.30
C SER A 188 7.37 -11.73 -1.98
N HIS A 189 6.99 -12.63 -2.87
CA HIS A 189 7.48 -14.02 -2.90
C HIS A 189 8.57 -14.23 -3.97
N ILE A 190 8.92 -13.17 -4.72
CA ILE A 190 9.87 -13.16 -5.83
C ILE A 190 11.10 -12.33 -5.43
N LEU A 191 12.29 -12.92 -5.61
CA LEU A 191 13.60 -12.34 -5.29
C LEU A 191 14.30 -11.66 -6.48
N SER A 192 13.78 -11.83 -7.70
CA SER A 192 14.40 -11.35 -8.96
C SER A 192 14.06 -9.90 -9.29
#